data_AF-A0A6N7XMA0-F1
#
_entry.id   AF-A0A6N7XMA0-F1
#
_cell.length_a   1.000
_cell.length_b   1.000
_cell.length_c   1.000
_cell.angle_alpha   90.00
_cell.angle_beta   90.00
_cell.angle_gamma   90.00
#
_symmetry.space_group_name_H-M   'P 1'
#
loop_
_entity.id
_entity.type
_entity.pdbx_description
1 polymer ?
#
loop_
_entity_poly.entity_id
_entity_poly.type
_entity_poly.pdbx_seq_one_letter_code
_entity_poly.pdbx_strand_id
1 'polypeptide(L)'
;MDYQDGINQLLDLRERCKGQIKIEHAPNDPWAEDVKALDIAIQALEKQLNDKWIPVSERLPEVRQYEDGEPIEFIAMIKDAVVPTALSIDDNGSWFDMQRSISDDYNVIAWKPLPEPYLEWEKEEEFQMVPEEDKYPYDPYYGGND
;
A
#
# COMPACT_ATOMS: atom_id res chain seq x y z
N MET A 1 20.76 1.75 23.96
CA MET A 1 19.45 1.59 23.30
C MET A 1 19.61 2.23 21.95
N ASP A 2 19.55 1.42 20.89
CA ASP A 2 19.61 1.89 19.52
C ASP A 2 18.28 2.59 19.18
N TYR A 3 18.32 3.68 18.42
CA TYR A 3 17.13 4.40 17.98
C TYR A 3 16.18 3.47 17.20
N GLN A 4 16.74 2.53 16.45
CA GLN A 4 15.99 1.54 15.68
C GLN A 4 15.30 0.49 16.57
N ASP A 5 15.92 0.13 17.69
CA ASP A 5 15.34 -0.78 18.70
C ASP A 5 14.10 -0.15 19.35
N GLY A 6 14.13 1.16 19.61
CA GLY A 6 12.97 1.90 20.11
C GLY A 6 11.80 1.96 19.11
N ILE A 7 12.10 2.12 17.80
CA ILE A 7 11.08 2.12 16.75
C ILE A 7 10.42 0.73 16.60
N ASN A 8 11.23 -0.34 16.60
CA ASN A 8 10.71 -1.70 16.47
C ASN A 8 9.82 -2.09 17.65
N GLN A 9 10.16 -1.67 18.88
CA GLN A 9 9.33 -1.88 20.06
C GLN A 9 7.98 -1.15 19.95
N LEU A 10 7.96 0.06 19.38
CA LEU A 10 6.71 0.82 19.18
C LEU A 10 5.82 0.21 18.09
N LEU A 11 6.42 -0.31 17.00
CA LEU A 11 5.69 -1.00 15.94
C LEU A 11 5.08 -2.33 16.43
N ASP A 12 5.82 -3.11 17.22
CA ASP A 12 5.31 -4.34 17.85
C ASP A 12 4.16 -4.04 18.83
N LEU A 13 4.30 -3.00 19.66
CA LEU A 13 3.23 -2.51 20.53
C LEU A 13 1.99 -2.09 19.74
N ARG A 14 2.16 -1.40 18.61
CA ARG A 14 1.05 -0.98 17.74
C ARG A 14 0.32 -2.19 17.17
N GLU A 15 1.02 -3.18 16.61
CA GLU A 15 0.38 -4.38 16.06
C GLU A 15 -0.34 -5.19 17.14
N ARG A 16 0.24 -5.29 18.34
CA ARG A 16 -0.42 -5.93 19.49
C ARG A 16 -1.69 -5.21 19.94
N CYS A 17 -1.74 -3.89 19.82
CA CYS A 17 -2.89 -3.07 20.21
C CYS A 17 -3.89 -2.85 19.08
N LYS A 18 -3.55 -3.19 17.83
CA LYS A 18 -4.38 -3.00 16.64
C LYS A 18 -5.69 -3.76 16.82
N GLY A 19 -6.81 -3.02 16.79
CA GLY A 19 -8.15 -3.59 16.96
C GLY A 19 -8.57 -3.91 18.40
N GLN A 20 -7.69 -3.82 19.40
CA GLN A 20 -8.03 -4.04 20.82
C GLN A 20 -8.60 -2.80 21.52
N ILE A 21 -8.31 -1.61 20.98
CA ILE A 21 -8.80 -0.34 21.52
C ILE A 21 -9.70 0.31 20.47
N LYS A 22 -11.01 0.07 20.57
CA LYS A 22 -11.99 0.96 19.94
C LYS A 22 -12.10 2.20 20.83
N ILE A 23 -11.45 3.30 20.45
CA ILE A 23 -11.68 4.58 21.11
C ILE A 23 -13.03 5.09 20.59
N GLU A 24 -14.12 4.64 21.21
CA GLU A 24 -15.45 5.19 20.93
C GLU A 24 -15.50 6.61 21.50
N HIS A 25 -15.37 7.61 20.62
CA HIS A 25 -15.43 9.00 21.02
C HIS A 25 -16.88 9.33 21.36
N ALA A 26 -17.11 9.81 22.58
CA ALA A 26 -18.40 10.40 22.92
C ALA A 26 -18.65 11.62 22.01
N PRO A 27 -19.92 11.95 21.67
CA PRO A 27 -20.25 13.05 20.76
C PRO A 27 -19.68 14.43 21.15
N ASN A 28 -19.19 14.58 22.38
CA ASN A 28 -18.58 15.79 22.94
C ASN A 28 -17.20 15.51 23.57
N ASP A 29 -16.45 14.55 23.05
CA ASP A 29 -15.08 14.30 23.53
C ASP A 29 -14.19 15.53 23.24
N PRO A 30 -13.72 16.25 24.27
CA PRO A 30 -12.90 17.45 24.07
C PRO A 30 -11.54 17.14 23.44
N TRP A 31 -11.12 15.88 23.41
CA TRP A 31 -9.81 15.44 22.92
C TRP A 31 -9.88 14.85 21.50
N ALA A 32 -11.06 14.80 20.89
CA ALA A 32 -11.28 14.19 19.58
C ALA A 32 -10.41 14.81 18.47
N GLU A 33 -10.19 16.12 18.52
CA GLU A 33 -9.38 16.84 17.53
C GLU A 33 -7.88 16.56 17.72
N ASP A 34 -7.41 16.53 18.96
CA ASP A 34 -6.01 16.23 19.29
C ASP A 34 -5.64 14.79 18.91
N VAL A 35 -6.52 13.82 19.17
CA VAL A 35 -6.31 12.41 18.76
C VAL A 35 -6.22 12.29 17.24
N LYS A 36 -7.13 12.94 16.49
CA LYS A 36 -7.07 12.97 15.02
C LYS A 36 -5.78 13.61 14.51
N ALA A 37 -5.33 14.70 15.13
CA ALA A 37 -4.09 15.35 14.75
C ALA A 37 -2.87 14.44 14.98
N LEU A 38 -2.85 13.68 16.08
CA LEU A 38 -1.81 12.69 16.35
C LEU A 38 -1.82 11.54 15.35
N ASP A 39 -2.99 11.01 14.98
CA ASP A 39 -3.11 9.95 13.97
C ASP A 39 -2.59 10.42 12.61
N ILE A 40 -2.94 11.63 12.18
CA ILE A 40 -2.44 12.22 10.93
C ILE A 40 -0.91 12.39 10.98
N ALA A 41 -0.37 12.86 12.10
CA ALA A 41 1.06 13.04 12.28
C ALA A 41 1.81 11.70 12.23
N ILE A 42 1.27 10.65 12.87
CA ILE A 42 1.81 9.28 12.81
C ILE A 42 1.81 8.79 11.36
N GLN A 43 0.68 8.88 10.66
CA GLN A 43 0.58 8.44 9.25
C GLN A 43 1.58 9.17 8.34
N ALA A 44 1.75 10.48 8.53
CA ALA A 44 2.72 11.26 7.75
C ALA A 44 4.17 10.81 8.00
N LEU A 45 4.52 10.54 9.26
CA LEU A 45 5.84 10.04 9.63
C LEU A 45 6.08 8.62 9.11
N GLU A 46 5.09 7.73 9.20
CA GLU A 46 5.15 6.38 8.65
C GLU A 46 5.36 6.41 7.13
N LYS A 47 4.62 7.26 6.42
CA LYS A 47 4.80 7.45 4.98
C LYS A 47 6.21 7.94 4.64
N GLN A 48 6.74 8.91 5.38
CA GLN A 48 8.11 9.40 5.20
C GLN A 48 9.19 8.35 5.50
N LEU A 49 8.92 7.42 6.41
CA LEU A 49 9.83 6.31 6.72
C LEU A 49 9.75 5.22 5.64
N ASN A 50 8.56 4.91 5.14
CA ASN A 50 8.34 3.85 4.15
C ASN A 50 8.79 4.22 2.74
N ASP A 51 8.98 5.52 2.44
CA ASP A 51 9.51 5.97 1.15
C ASP A 51 11.04 5.83 1.03
N LYS A 52 11.73 5.51 2.12
CA LYS A 52 13.19 5.36 2.15
C LYS A 52 13.62 3.97 1.69
N TRP A 53 14.81 3.92 1.10
CA TRP A 53 15.50 2.67 0.81
C TRP A 53 15.99 2.03 2.11
N ILE A 54 15.74 0.73 2.25
CA ILE A 54 16.16 -0.11 3.37
C ILE A 54 17.30 -1.00 2.87
N PRO A 55 18.55 -0.83 3.36
CA PRO A 55 19.65 -1.72 3.00
C PRO A 55 19.37 -3.15 3.45
N VAL A 56 19.73 -4.15 2.64
CA VAL A 56 19.56 -5.57 3.04
C VAL A 56 20.38 -5.93 4.28
N SER A 57 21.48 -5.20 4.52
CA SER A 57 22.31 -5.34 5.72
C SER A 57 21.65 -4.79 6.99
N GLU A 58 20.63 -3.93 6.84
CA GLU A 58 19.81 -3.47 7.95
C GLU A 58 18.76 -4.53 8.30
N ARG A 59 17.92 -4.90 7.32
CA ARG A 59 16.92 -5.96 7.46
C ARG A 59 16.35 -6.39 6.10
N LEU A 60 15.71 -7.56 6.09
CA LEU A 60 14.91 -8.06 4.97
C LEU A 60 13.41 -7.77 5.20
N PRO A 61 12.56 -7.87 4.15
CA PRO A 61 11.12 -7.84 4.33
C PRO A 61 10.66 -8.92 5.31
N GLU A 62 9.79 -8.53 6.25
CA GLU A 62 9.22 -9.46 7.23
C GLU A 62 8.06 -10.24 6.62
N VAL A 63 7.13 -9.53 5.97
CA VAL A 63 6.04 -10.12 5.20
C VAL A 63 6.50 -10.24 3.75
N ARG A 64 6.47 -11.47 3.23
CA ARG A 64 7.01 -11.81 1.89
C ARG A 64 5.97 -12.41 0.96
N GLN A 65 4.80 -12.76 1.49
CA GLN A 65 3.72 -13.44 0.81
C GLN A 65 2.40 -12.86 1.31
N TYR A 66 1.38 -12.83 0.45
CA TYR A 66 0.01 -12.51 0.83
C TYR A 66 -0.64 -13.70 1.56
N GLU A 67 -1.84 -13.51 2.11
CA GLU A 67 -2.57 -14.57 2.82
C GLU A 67 -2.92 -15.78 1.94
N ASP A 68 -3.02 -15.59 0.62
CA ASP A 68 -3.24 -16.64 -0.37
C ASP A 68 -1.96 -17.38 -0.80
N GLY A 69 -0.80 -16.97 -0.27
CA GLY A 69 0.50 -17.56 -0.56
C GLY A 69 1.20 -16.99 -1.80
N GLU A 70 0.61 -16.02 -2.50
CA GLU A 70 1.28 -15.35 -3.62
C GLU A 70 2.45 -14.49 -3.10
N PRO A 71 3.65 -14.56 -3.72
CA PRO A 71 4.78 -13.74 -3.33
C PRO A 71 4.51 -12.24 -3.48
N ILE A 72 4.98 -11.45 -2.51
CA ILE A 72 4.96 -9.99 -2.58
C ILE A 72 6.18 -9.53 -3.38
N GLU A 73 5.97 -8.54 -4.24
CA GLU A 73 7.04 -7.85 -4.95
C GLU A 73 7.47 -6.57 -4.22
N PHE A 74 8.76 -6.26 -4.33
CA PHE A 74 9.38 -5.08 -3.76
C PHE A 74 10.18 -4.35 -4.83
N ILE A 75 10.32 -3.04 -4.65
CA ILE A 75 11.30 -2.29 -5.45
C ILE A 75 12.68 -2.61 -4.86
N ALA A 76 13.51 -3.29 -5.64
CA ALA A 76 14.84 -3.74 -5.25
C ALA A 76 15.92 -3.05 -6.09
N MET A 77 17.01 -2.68 -5.41
CA MET A 77 18.23 -2.20 -6.03
C MET A 77 19.26 -3.32 -6.04
N ILE A 78 19.60 -3.81 -7.24
CA ILE A 78 20.64 -4.82 -7.43
C ILE A 78 22.01 -4.12 -7.42
N LYS A 79 23.01 -4.77 -6.83
CA LYS A 79 24.39 -4.29 -6.84
C LYS A 79 24.85 -3.97 -8.27
N ASP A 80 25.48 -2.81 -8.45
CA ASP A 80 26.02 -2.31 -9.72
C ASP A 80 24.96 -2.04 -10.82
N ALA A 81 23.67 -2.21 -10.54
CA ALA A 81 22.59 -1.81 -11.44
C ALA A 81 22.39 -0.28 -11.40
N VAL A 82 22.00 0.29 -12.53
CA VAL A 82 21.75 1.74 -12.67
C VAL A 82 20.31 2.10 -12.28
N VAL A 83 19.38 1.16 -12.41
CA VAL A 83 17.96 1.36 -12.14
C VAL A 83 17.43 0.22 -11.26
N PRO A 84 16.44 0.50 -10.40
CA PRO A 84 15.81 -0.55 -9.61
C PRO A 84 14.86 -1.39 -10.46
N THR A 85 14.47 -2.55 -9.92
CA THR A 85 13.51 -3.48 -10.53
C THR A 85 12.53 -3.99 -9.48
N ALA A 86 11.42 -4.59 -9.91
CA ALA A 86 10.55 -5.38 -9.04
C ALA A 86 11.14 -6.79 -8.86
N LEU A 87 11.23 -7.27 -7.62
CA LEU A 87 11.64 -8.64 -7.28
C LEU A 87 10.88 -9.13 -6.04
N SER A 88 10.74 -10.44 -5.91
CA SER A 88 10.27 -11.13 -4.71
C SER A 88 11.44 -11.74 -3.93
N ILE A 89 11.19 -12.12 -2.69
CA ILE A 89 12.20 -12.76 -1.83
C ILE A 89 11.59 -14.00 -1.18
N ASP A 90 12.32 -15.12 -1.23
CA ASP A 90 11.88 -16.37 -0.63
C ASP A 90 12.13 -16.38 0.89
N ASP A 91 11.71 -17.44 1.58
CA ASP A 91 11.91 -17.57 3.03
C ASP A 91 13.39 -17.70 3.41
N ASN A 92 14.25 -18.14 2.48
CA ASN A 92 15.70 -18.24 2.68
C ASN A 92 16.42 -16.90 2.49
N GLY A 93 15.71 -15.87 2.02
CA GLY A 93 16.27 -14.56 1.73
C GLY A 93 16.86 -14.40 0.32
N SER A 94 16.59 -15.35 -0.57
CA SER A 94 17.02 -15.30 -1.97
C SER A 94 16.04 -14.45 -2.77
N TRP A 95 16.56 -13.48 -3.52
CA TRP A 95 15.77 -12.58 -4.34
C TRP A 95 15.56 -13.16 -5.73
N PHE A 96 14.34 -13.14 -6.24
CA PHE A 96 13.99 -13.74 -7.54
C PHE A 96 12.93 -12.92 -8.29
N ASP A 97 12.84 -13.15 -9.60
CA ASP A 97 11.82 -12.56 -10.48
C ASP A 97 10.75 -13.61 -10.76
N MET A 98 9.50 -13.36 -10.33
CA MET A 98 8.39 -14.30 -10.53
C MET A 98 8.10 -14.61 -12.01
N GLN A 99 8.41 -13.68 -12.91
CA GLN A 99 8.13 -13.85 -14.34
C GLN A 99 9.22 -14.65 -15.05
N ARG A 100 10.38 -14.83 -14.42
CA ARG A 100 11.49 -15.60 -14.98
C ARG A 100 11.53 -16.99 -14.37
N SER A 101 11.42 -18.00 -15.25
CA SER A 101 11.50 -19.42 -14.89
C SER A 101 12.90 -19.87 -14.39
N ILE A 102 13.88 -18.97 -14.29
CA ILE A 102 15.23 -19.28 -13.82
C ILE A 102 15.40 -18.62 -12.46
N SER A 103 15.79 -19.41 -11.45
CA SER A 103 16.15 -18.91 -10.13
C SER A 103 17.44 -18.10 -10.21
N ASP A 104 17.32 -16.83 -10.54
CA ASP A 104 18.43 -15.90 -10.47
C ASP A 104 18.53 -15.40 -9.03
N ASP A 105 19.57 -15.80 -8.30
CA ASP A 105 19.88 -15.24 -6.98
C ASP A 105 20.46 -13.83 -7.17
N TYR A 106 19.57 -12.84 -7.21
CA TYR A 106 19.96 -11.45 -7.44
C TYR A 106 20.65 -10.87 -6.20
N ASN A 107 21.84 -10.27 -6.40
CA ASN A 107 22.56 -9.57 -5.34
C ASN A 107 21.93 -8.21 -5.03
N VAL A 108 20.79 -8.22 -4.36
CA VAL A 108 20.07 -7.01 -3.92
C VAL A 108 20.78 -6.36 -2.75
N ILE A 109 20.99 -5.04 -2.81
CA ILE A 109 21.69 -4.26 -1.78
C ILE A 109 20.74 -3.36 -0.97
N ALA A 110 19.59 -3.00 -1.53
CA ALA A 110 18.56 -2.22 -0.84
C ALA A 110 17.18 -2.51 -1.44
N TRP A 111 16.13 -2.32 -0.65
CA TRP A 111 14.75 -2.54 -1.07
C TRP A 111 13.79 -1.53 -0.44
N LYS A 112 12.57 -1.43 -0.98
CA LYS A 112 11.43 -0.76 -0.35
C LYS A 112 10.09 -1.34 -0.85
N PRO A 113 8.99 -1.21 -0.10
CA PRO A 113 7.68 -1.68 -0.55
C PRO A 113 7.23 -0.98 -1.85
N LEU A 114 6.36 -1.66 -2.60
CA LEU A 114 5.68 -1.03 -3.73
C LEU A 114 4.76 0.10 -3.25
N PRO A 115 4.60 1.19 -4.03
CA PRO A 115 3.58 2.19 -3.74
C PRO A 115 2.18 1.57 -3.84
N GLU A 116 1.19 2.24 -3.26
CA GLU A 116 -0.21 1.88 -3.49
C GLU A 116 -0.53 1.88 -4.99
N PRO A 117 -1.35 0.94 -5.47
CA PRO A 117 -1.79 0.92 -6.86
C PRO A 117 -2.40 2.27 -7.27
N TYR A 118 -2.07 2.71 -8.48
CA TYR A 118 -2.68 3.91 -9.03
C TYR A 118 -4.12 3.64 -9.45
N LEU A 119 -5.08 4.38 -8.89
CA LEU A 119 -6.51 4.27 -9.19
C LEU A 119 -6.99 5.58 -9.82
N GLU A 120 -7.06 5.63 -11.16
CA GLU A 120 -7.60 6.82 -11.88
C GLU A 120 -9.14 6.85 -11.88
N TRP A 121 -9.79 5.69 -11.83
CA TRP A 121 -11.24 5.53 -12.10
C TRP A 121 -12.17 5.79 -10.91
N GLU A 122 -11.70 5.82 -9.65
CA GLU A 122 -12.58 6.01 -8.49
C GLU A 122 -13.21 7.42 -8.40
N LYS A 123 -12.77 8.37 -9.23
CA LYS A 123 -13.34 9.73 -9.30
C LYS A 123 -14.51 9.87 -10.30
N GLU A 124 -14.73 8.90 -11.17
CA GLU A 124 -15.76 9.01 -12.23
C GLU A 124 -17.13 8.45 -11.80
N GLU A 125 -17.18 7.52 -10.84
CA GLU A 125 -18.44 6.91 -10.41
C GLU A 125 -19.32 7.80 -9.50
N GLU A 126 -18.75 8.84 -8.88
CA GLU A 126 -19.55 9.84 -8.13
C GLU A 126 -20.33 10.78 -9.08
N PHE A 127 -19.95 10.87 -10.36
CA PHE A 127 -20.52 11.81 -11.33
C PHE A 127 -21.58 11.22 -12.27
N GLN A 128 -21.87 9.91 -12.21
CA GLN A 128 -22.76 9.25 -13.19
C GLN A 128 -24.11 8.75 -12.64
N MET A 129 -24.50 9.11 -11.41
CA MET A 129 -25.89 8.93 -10.96
C MET A 129 -26.79 10.06 -11.50
N VAL A 130 -26.97 10.13 -12.81
CA VAL A 130 -28.06 10.90 -13.42
C VAL A 130 -29.26 9.94 -13.55
N PRO A 131 -30.45 10.27 -13.00
CA PRO A 131 -31.62 9.40 -13.10
C PRO A 131 -31.91 9.02 -14.55
N GLU A 132 -32.17 7.73 -14.78
CA GLU A 132 -32.36 7.12 -16.11
C GLU A 132 -33.60 7.66 -16.88
N GLU A 133 -34.43 8.47 -16.21
CA GLU A 133 -35.71 8.97 -16.71
C GLU A 133 -35.58 10.10 -17.76
N ASP A 134 -34.42 10.76 -17.86
CA ASP A 134 -34.20 11.88 -18.80
C ASP A 134 -33.40 11.52 -20.05
N LYS A 135 -33.05 10.23 -20.25
CA LYS A 135 -32.11 9.83 -21.31
C LYS A 135 -32.67 9.79 -22.72
N TYR A 136 -34.00 9.91 -22.90
CA TYR A 136 -34.61 9.92 -24.23
C TYR A 136 -35.83 10.85 -24.29
N PRO A 137 -35.70 12.10 -24.77
CA PRO A 137 -36.86 12.82 -25.27
C PRO A 137 -37.45 12.02 -26.44
N TYR A 138 -38.74 11.70 -26.36
CA TYR A 138 -39.51 11.03 -27.41
C TYR A 138 -39.22 11.65 -28.78
N ASP A 139 -38.62 10.88 -29.69
CA ASP A 139 -38.32 11.28 -31.06
C ASP A 139 -39.54 10.97 -31.96
N PRO A 140 -40.28 12.00 -32.45
CA PRO A 140 -41.50 11.80 -33.25
C PRO A 140 -41.24 11.38 -34.70
N TYR A 141 -39.99 11.15 -35.13
CA TYR A 141 -39.66 10.85 -36.53
C TYR A 141 -39.61 9.35 -36.88
N TYR A 142 -39.81 8.43 -35.94
CA TYR A 142 -40.04 7.02 -36.26
C TYR A 142 -41.52 6.74 -36.56
N GLY A 143 -41.98 7.34 -37.66
CA GLY A 143 -43.25 7.04 -38.30
C GLY A 143 -43.04 6.66 -39.77
N GLY A 144 -43.09 5.35 -40.05
CA GLY A 144 -43.68 4.77 -41.27
C GLY A 144 -42.86 4.73 -42.58
N ASN A 145 -43.09 3.60 -43.28
CA ASN A 145 -42.94 3.26 -44.72
C ASN A 145 -41.79 2.26 -44.96
N ASP A 146 -42.00 1.02 -45.42
CA ASP A 146 -43.15 0.36 -46.08
C ASP A 146 -43.40 -1.06 -45.55
#